data_AF-A0A137NPT2-F1
#
_entry.id   AF-A0A137NPT2-F1
#
_cell.length_a   1.000
_cell.length_b   1.000
_cell.length_c   1.000
_cell.angle_alpha   90.00
_cell.angle_beta   90.00
_cell.angle_gamma   90.00
#
_symmetry.space_group_name_H-M   'P 1'
#
loop_
_entity.id
_entity.type
_entity.pdbx_description
1 polymer ?
#
loop_
_entity_poly.entity_id
_entity_poly.type
_entity_poly.pdbx_seq_one_letter_code
_entity_poly.pdbx_strand_id
1 'polypeptide(L)'
;MRDITSYCNIPFTAFAKIGKVFPNLNILHLWEVNLVKSPADIIASTDISFPPNLKSLTICSNQVATTDLLMDPYEYLFNKSDNSYSHVRFILPKHSLPLLKYLKYSPSNRSFNIEANLGLEEFLDANPQLESLDI
;
A
#
# COMPACT_ATOMS: atom_id res chain seq x y z
N MET A 1 -10.95 19.52 -17.23
CA MET A 1 -10.35 19.84 -15.92
C MET A 1 -10.15 18.50 -15.23
N ARG A 2 -8.92 17.95 -15.24
CA ARG A 2 -8.67 16.66 -14.57
C ARG A 2 -8.47 16.96 -13.09
N ASP A 3 -9.26 16.33 -12.22
CA ASP A 3 -9.00 16.32 -10.79
C ASP A 3 -7.61 15.74 -10.57
N ILE A 4 -6.69 16.58 -10.14
CA ILE A 4 -5.38 16.17 -9.62
C ILE A 4 -5.67 15.57 -8.25
N THR A 5 -6.20 14.35 -8.21
CA THR A 5 -6.03 13.50 -7.03
C THR A 5 -4.54 13.17 -7.00
N SER A 6 -3.79 14.02 -6.28
CA SER A 6 -2.35 13.91 -6.14
C SER A 6 -2.08 12.75 -5.19
N TYR A 7 -1.98 11.54 -5.75
CA TYR A 7 -1.51 10.40 -4.99
C TYR A 7 -0.17 10.75 -4.35
N CYS A 8 -0.02 10.46 -3.05
CA CYS A 8 1.27 10.64 -2.39
C CYS A 8 2.20 9.51 -2.82
N ASN A 9 3.38 9.86 -3.33
CA ASN A 9 4.40 8.87 -3.67
C ASN A 9 5.22 8.53 -2.43
N ILE A 10 5.19 7.28 -2.00
CA ILE A 10 6.03 6.73 -0.94
C ILE A 10 6.90 5.62 -1.51
N PRO A 11 8.22 5.59 -1.25
CA PRO A 11 9.05 4.47 -1.66
C PRO A 11 8.53 3.15 -1.09
N PHE A 12 8.26 2.16 -1.94
CA PHE A 12 7.70 0.89 -1.50
C PHE A 12 8.68 0.14 -0.59
N THR A 13 9.99 0.28 -0.81
CA THR A 13 11.04 -0.25 0.07
C THR A 13 10.99 0.34 1.48
N ALA A 14 10.60 1.61 1.63
CA ALA A 14 10.42 2.25 2.93
C ALA A 14 9.14 1.75 3.60
N PHE A 15 8.04 1.65 2.85
CA PHE A 15 6.78 1.10 3.35
C PHE A 15 6.94 -0.36 3.83
N ALA A 16 7.67 -1.20 3.08
CA ALA A 16 7.93 -2.59 3.48
C ALA A 16 8.61 -2.71 4.85
N LYS A 17 9.32 -1.68 5.30
CA LYS A 17 10.02 -1.65 6.60
C LYS A 17 9.30 -0.84 7.67
N ILE A 18 8.06 -0.39 7.43
CA ILE A 18 7.37 0.57 8.30
C ILE A 18 7.25 0.09 9.76
N GLY A 19 6.98 -1.20 9.97
CA GLY A 19 6.89 -1.80 11.31
C GLY A 19 8.22 -1.86 12.06
N LYS A 20 9.34 -1.95 11.33
CA LYS A 20 10.69 -1.92 11.90
C LYS A 20 11.10 -0.50 12.29
N VAL A 21 10.72 0.50 11.47
CA VAL A 21 11.06 1.91 11.70
C VAL A 21 10.18 2.52 12.79
N PHE A 22 8.90 2.16 12.83
CA PHE A 22 7.92 2.71 13.77
C PHE A 22 7.27 1.60 14.63
N PRO A 23 8.02 0.92 15.51
CA PRO A 23 7.51 -0.23 16.27
C PRO A 23 6.38 0.15 17.26
N ASN A 24 6.31 1.42 17.66
CA ASN A 24 5.30 1.94 18.58
C ASN A 24 4.08 2.54 17.86
N LEU A 25 4.04 2.51 16.53
CA LEU A 25 2.90 3.03 15.77
C LEU A 25 1.67 2.16 16.04
N ASN A 26 0.60 2.80 16.50
CA ASN A 26 -0.66 2.14 16.86
C ASN A 26 -1.77 2.37 15.82
N ILE A 27 -1.62 3.36 14.95
CA ILE A 27 -2.59 3.73 13.93
C ILE A 27 -1.80 4.00 12.64
N LEU A 28 -2.19 3.33 11.55
CA LEU A 28 -1.60 3.52 10.23
C LEU A 28 -2.71 3.80 9.22
N HIS A 29 -2.74 5.01 8.68
CA HIS A 29 -3.68 5.42 7.66
C HIS A 29 -2.96 5.70 6.35
N LEU A 30 -3.39 5.04 5.28
CA LEU A 30 -2.85 5.19 3.94
C LEU A 30 -4.01 5.43 2.98
N TRP A 31 -4.12 6.67 2.51
CA TRP A 31 -5.15 7.12 1.58
C TRP A 31 -4.50 7.61 0.30
N GLU A 32 -4.92 7.09 -0.85
CA GLU A 32 -4.44 7.51 -2.17
C GLU A 32 -2.91 7.53 -2.25
N VAL A 33 -2.27 6.43 -1.83
CA VAL A 33 -0.81 6.29 -1.84
C VAL A 33 -0.36 5.48 -3.05
N ASN A 34 0.62 6.03 -3.77
CA ASN A 34 1.45 5.29 -4.71
C ASN A 34 2.67 4.75 -3.95
N LEU A 35 2.72 3.44 -3.79
CA LEU A 35 3.92 2.73 -3.35
C LEU A 35 4.86 2.60 -4.54
N VAL A 36 5.78 3.55 -4.68
CA VAL A 36 6.64 3.67 -5.86
C VAL A 36 7.87 2.77 -5.73
N LYS A 37 8.21 2.04 -6.78
CA LYS A 37 9.39 1.18 -6.84
C LYS A 37 10.04 1.23 -8.22
N SER A 38 11.32 0.87 -8.29
CA SER A 38 11.99 0.59 -9.56
C SER A 38 11.66 -0.83 -10.04
N PRO A 39 11.90 -1.17 -11.31
CA PRO A 39 11.83 -2.57 -11.76
C PRO A 39 12.83 -3.48 -11.05
N ALA A 40 13.97 -2.93 -10.61
CA ALA A 40 14.99 -3.68 -9.87
C ALA A 40 14.58 -3.99 -8.42
N ASP A 41 13.63 -3.22 -7.85
CA ASP A 41 13.10 -3.48 -6.51
C ASP A 41 12.18 -4.70 -6.52
N ILE A 42 12.68 -5.80 -5.97
CA ILE A 42 11.92 -7.03 -5.73
C ILE A 42 11.48 -7.02 -4.25
N ILE A 43 10.18 -6.79 -4.03
CA ILE A 43 9.56 -6.76 -2.70
C ILE A 43 8.44 -7.80 -2.70
N ALA A 44 8.63 -8.88 -1.96
CA ALA A 44 7.60 -9.89 -1.73
C ALA A 44 6.64 -9.44 -0.62
N SER A 45 5.45 -10.05 -0.57
CA SER A 45 4.48 -9.81 0.51
C SER A 45 5.06 -10.13 1.90
N THR A 46 5.96 -11.12 1.98
CA THR A 46 6.67 -11.52 3.19
C THR A 46 7.69 -10.50 3.68
N ASP A 47 8.14 -9.58 2.82
CA ASP A 47 9.10 -8.54 3.19
C ASP A 47 8.43 -7.35 3.90
N ILE A 48 7.11 -7.23 3.75
CA ILE A 48 6.33 -6.15 4.36
C ILE A 48 6.14 -6.47 5.84
N SER A 49 6.64 -5.57 6.69
CA SER A 49 6.49 -5.62 8.15
C SER A 49 5.60 -4.48 8.60
N PHE A 50 4.45 -4.82 9.20
CA PHE A 50 3.60 -3.85 9.88
C PHE A 50 4.05 -3.62 11.34
N PRO A 51 3.70 -2.47 11.94
CA PRO A 51 3.97 -2.21 13.35
C PRO A 51 3.34 -3.27 14.26
N PRO A 52 4.08 -3.84 15.23
CA PRO A 52 3.56 -4.92 16.08
C PRO A 52 2.45 -4.44 17.03
N ASN A 53 2.41 -3.15 17.35
CA ASN A 53 1.41 -2.54 18.24
C ASN A 53 0.23 -1.92 17.49
N LEU A 54 0.06 -2.25 16.21
CA LEU A 54 -0.97 -1.65 15.37
C LEU A 54 -2.38 -2.08 15.83
N LYS A 55 -3.22 -1.08 16.12
CA LYS A 55 -4.62 -1.24 16.55
C LYS A 55 -5.62 -0.87 15.47
N SER A 56 -5.25 0.07 14.60
CA SER A 56 -6.06 0.54 13.48
C SER A 56 -5.25 0.58 12.20
N LEU A 57 -5.79 -0.02 11.14
CA LEU A 57 -5.23 0.00 9.80
C LEU A 57 -6.29 0.55 8.82
N THR A 58 -5.91 1.57 8.06
CA THR A 58 -6.71 2.08 6.94
C THR A 58 -5.90 2.02 5.66
N ILE A 59 -6.42 1.33 4.65
CA ILE A 59 -5.84 1.23 3.30
C ILE A 59 -6.94 1.57 2.31
N CYS A 60 -6.87 2.77 1.73
CA CYS A 60 -7.87 3.28 0.81
C CYS A 60 -7.21 3.78 -0.47
N SER A 61 -7.64 3.27 -1.62
CA SER A 61 -7.18 3.66 -2.95
C SER A 61 -5.65 3.58 -3.13
N ASN A 62 -5.00 2.57 -2.54
CA ASN A 62 -3.54 2.41 -2.68
C ASN A 62 -3.17 1.51 -3.86
N GLN A 63 -2.02 1.81 -4.47
CA GLN A 63 -1.48 1.05 -5.59
C GLN A 63 0.05 1.02 -5.55
N VAL A 64 0.64 0.05 -6.25
CA VAL A 64 2.09 -0.01 -6.47
C VAL A 64 2.37 0.56 -7.86
N ALA A 65 3.26 1.55 -7.92
CA ALA A 65 3.68 2.18 -9.16
C ALA A 65 5.13 1.78 -9.45
N THR A 66 5.38 1.20 -10.62
CA THR A 66 6.74 0.84 -11.06
C THR A 66 7.20 1.82 -12.13
N THR A 67 8.40 2.39 -11.98
CA THR A 67 8.98 3.33 -12.94
C THR A 67 10.50 3.26 -12.97
N ASP A 68 11.09 3.45 -14.15
CA ASP A 68 12.55 3.58 -14.32
C ASP A 68 13.05 4.99 -13.99
N LEU A 69 12.14 5.95 -13.86
CA LEU A 69 12.48 7.35 -13.59
C LEU A 69 13.16 7.57 -12.23
N LEU A 70 13.06 6.62 -11.29
CA LEU A 70 13.77 6.73 -10.01
C LEU A 70 15.30 6.79 -10.16
N MET A 71 15.84 6.42 -11.33
CA MET A 71 17.27 6.57 -11.66
C MET A 71 17.65 8.00 -12.05
N ASP A 72 16.69 8.83 -12.45
CA ASP A 72 16.86 10.26 -12.76
C ASP A 72 15.89 11.09 -11.90
N PRO A 73 16.33 11.60 -10.73
CA PRO A 73 15.47 12.35 -9.83
C PRO A 73 14.85 13.61 -10.47
N TYR A 74 15.51 14.22 -11.46
CA TYR A 74 14.97 15.39 -12.14
C TYR A 74 13.80 14.97 -13.04
N GLU A 75 14.00 13.95 -13.87
CA GLU A 75 12.93 13.42 -14.70
C GLU A 75 11.76 12.90 -13.85
N TYR A 76 12.05 12.20 -12.75
CA TYR A 76 11.02 11.74 -11.81
C TYR A 76 10.16 12.86 -11.24
N LEU A 77 10.77 13.97 -10.78
CA LEU A 77 10.07 15.09 -10.15
C LEU A 77 9.27 15.94 -11.15
N PHE A 78 9.76 16.08 -12.38
CA PHE A 78 9.15 16.96 -13.39
C PHE A 78 8.33 16.22 -14.44
N ASN A 79 8.30 14.88 -14.43
CA ASN A 79 7.51 14.09 -15.34
C ASN A 79 6.00 14.32 -15.09
N LYS A 80 5.29 14.72 -16.15
CA LYS A 80 3.83 14.91 -16.17
C LYS A 80 3.09 13.79 -16.92
N SER A 81 3.82 12.80 -17.43
CA SER A 81 3.28 11.69 -18.19
C SER A 81 2.96 10.52 -17.27
N ASP A 82 1.68 10.16 -17.20
CA ASP A 82 1.21 8.95 -16.51
C ASP A 82 1.72 7.66 -17.19
N ASN A 83 2.11 7.73 -18.47
CA ASN A 83 2.59 6.57 -19.22
C ASN A 83 3.96 6.07 -18.76
N SER A 84 4.68 6.86 -17.94
CA SER A 84 6.00 6.47 -17.41
C SER A 84 5.90 5.56 -16.18
N TYR A 85 4.68 5.21 -15.78
CA TYR A 85 4.40 4.33 -14.65
C TYR A 85 3.57 3.12 -15.11
N SER A 86 3.95 1.94 -14.64
CA SER A 86 3.02 0.81 -14.62
C SER A 86 2.40 0.70 -13.23
N HIS A 87 1.09 0.52 -13.17
CA HIS A 87 0.34 0.45 -11.92
C HIS A 87 -0.23 -0.95 -11.72
N VAL A 88 0.00 -1.49 -10.53
CA VAL A 88 -0.67 -2.71 -10.06
C VAL A 88 -1.35 -2.43 -8.74
N ARG A 89 -2.44 -3.13 -8.46
CA ARG A 89 -3.15 -2.98 -7.18
C ARG A 89 -2.24 -3.45 -6.05
N PHE A 90 -2.31 -2.74 -4.92
CA PHE A 90 -1.67 -3.22 -3.70
C PHE A 90 -2.41 -4.48 -3.21
N ILE A 91 -1.65 -5.53 -2.94
CA ILE A 91 -2.18 -6.78 -2.37
C ILE A 91 -1.89 -6.74 -0.88
N LEU A 92 -2.92 -6.88 -0.06
CA LEU A 92 -2.80 -6.90 1.40
C LEU A 92 -2.05 -8.19 1.81
N PRO A 93 -0.89 -8.10 2.46
CA PRO A 93 -0.11 -9.29 2.76
C PRO A 93 -0.74 -10.04 3.94
N LYS A 94 -0.77 -11.37 3.86
CA LYS A 94 -1.18 -12.25 4.97
C LYS A 94 -0.23 -12.06 6.16
N HIS A 95 -0.62 -11.19 7.10
CA HIS A 95 0.17 -10.85 8.28
C HIS A 95 -0.74 -10.92 9.50
N SER A 96 -0.31 -11.65 10.53
CA SER A 96 -1.03 -11.67 11.81
C SER A 96 -0.65 -10.45 12.64
N LEU A 97 -1.65 -9.66 13.01
CA LEU A 97 -1.56 -8.43 13.77
C LEU A 97 -2.45 -8.58 15.01
N PRO A 98 -1.96 -9.27 16.06
CA PRO A 98 -2.81 -9.73 17.17
C PRO A 98 -3.49 -8.60 17.97
N LEU A 99 -3.04 -7.36 17.81
CA LEU A 99 -3.62 -6.18 18.47
C LEU A 99 -4.53 -5.35 17.56
N LEU A 100 -4.66 -5.71 16.29
CA LEU A 100 -5.48 -5.01 15.32
C LEU A 100 -6.96 -5.21 15.65
N LYS A 101 -7.68 -4.10 15.83
CA LYS A 101 -9.11 -4.07 16.16
C LYS A 101 -9.96 -3.47 15.04
N TYR A 102 -9.39 -2.55 14.27
CA TYR A 102 -10.11 -1.79 13.25
C TYR A 102 -9.41 -1.93 11.90
N LEU A 103 -10.16 -2.39 10.89
CA LEU A 103 -9.73 -2.39 9.51
C LEU A 103 -10.70 -1.56 8.66
N LYS A 104 -10.15 -0.58 7.94
CA LYS A 104 -10.82 0.08 6.82
C LYS A 104 -10.08 -0.24 5.53
N TYR A 105 -10.75 -0.85 4.57
CA TYR A 105 -10.13 -1.35 3.34
C TYR A 105 -10.97 -1.04 2.11
N SER A 106 -10.51 -0.09 1.29
CA SER A 106 -11.19 0.26 0.04
C SER A 106 -10.18 0.27 -1.10
N PRO A 107 -10.10 -0.77 -1.96
CA PRO A 107 -9.06 -0.88 -2.97
C PRO A 107 -9.21 0.15 -4.10
N SER A 108 -8.10 0.48 -4.78
CA SER A 108 -8.13 1.41 -5.92
C SER A 108 -8.92 0.85 -7.11
N ASN A 109 -9.85 1.65 -7.62
CA ASN A 109 -10.66 1.34 -8.80
C ASN A 109 -9.96 1.64 -10.13
N ARG A 110 -8.75 2.21 -10.13
CA ARG A 110 -8.03 2.62 -11.36
C ARG A 110 -7.48 1.47 -12.21
N SER A 111 -7.45 0.25 -11.68
CA SER A 111 -6.99 -0.92 -12.43
C SER A 111 -8.20 -1.72 -12.97
N PHE A 112 -8.18 -2.03 -14.27
CA PHE A 112 -9.30 -2.59 -15.03
C PHE A 112 -9.65 -4.07 -14.77
N ASN A 113 -8.95 -4.76 -13.85
CA ASN A 113 -9.27 -6.15 -13.50
C ASN A 113 -10.22 -6.21 -12.31
N ILE A 114 -11.47 -6.62 -12.56
CA ILE A 114 -12.62 -6.38 -11.69
C ILE A 114 -12.82 -7.41 -10.55
N GLU A 115 -12.08 -8.52 -10.47
CA GLU A 115 -12.48 -9.63 -9.58
C GLU A 115 -11.34 -10.31 -8.79
N ALA A 116 -10.31 -9.59 -8.36
CA ALA A 116 -9.30 -10.18 -7.47
C ALA A 116 -9.66 -9.94 -6.00
N ASN A 117 -9.77 -10.99 -5.20
CA ASN A 117 -9.57 -10.90 -3.75
C ASN A 117 -8.11 -10.45 -3.54
N LEU A 118 -7.91 -9.17 -3.20
CA LEU A 118 -6.60 -8.51 -3.11
C LEU A 118 -5.88 -8.85 -1.79
N GLY A 119 -5.88 -10.13 -1.43
CA GLY A 119 -5.36 -10.63 -0.16
C GLY A 119 -6.23 -10.28 1.05
N LEU A 120 -7.48 -9.83 0.84
CA LEU A 120 -8.37 -9.43 1.93
C LEU A 120 -8.81 -10.66 2.72
N GLU A 121 -9.26 -11.74 2.07
CA GLU A 121 -9.71 -12.95 2.79
C GLU A 121 -8.57 -13.54 3.63
N GLU A 122 -7.38 -13.70 3.05
CA GLU A 122 -6.23 -14.26 3.75
C GLU A 122 -5.76 -13.37 4.92
N PHE A 123 -5.94 -12.06 4.80
CA PHE A 123 -5.67 -11.12 5.88
C PHE A 123 -6.71 -11.22 7.00
N LEU A 124 -8.00 -11.33 6.67
CA LEU A 124 -9.07 -11.50 7.65
C LEU A 124 -8.92 -12.83 8.39
N ASP A 125 -8.61 -13.91 7.68
CA ASP A 125 -8.31 -15.23 8.26
C ASP A 125 -7.16 -15.19 9.27
N ALA A 126 -6.14 -14.36 9.01
CA ALA A 126 -4.99 -14.17 9.90
C ALA A 126 -5.28 -13.26 11.11
N ASN A 127 -6.41 -12.55 11.11
CA ASN A 127 -6.79 -11.54 12.09
C ASN A 127 -8.25 -11.69 12.59
N PRO A 128 -8.64 -12.86 13.12
CA PRO A 128 -10.02 -13.13 13.55
C PRO A 128 -10.49 -12.26 14.73
N GLN A 129 -9.57 -11.57 15.42
CA GLN A 129 -9.84 -10.70 16.57
C GLN A 129 -10.36 -9.29 16.21
N LEU A 130 -10.54 -8.97 14.92
CA LEU A 130 -11.05 -7.67 14.48
C LEU A 130 -12.42 -7.37 15.12
N GLU A 131 -12.56 -6.16 15.67
CA GLU A 131 -13.80 -5.66 16.28
C GLU A 131 -14.66 -4.89 15.27
N SER A 132 -14.05 -4.36 14.21
CA SER A 132 -14.72 -3.56 13.20
C SER A 132 -14.05 -3.69 11.82
N LEU A 133 -14.89 -3.77 10.79
CA LEU A 133 -14.52 -3.89 9.39
C LEU A 133 -15.36 -2.92 8.56
N ASP A 134 -14.68 -2.07 7.78
CA ASP A 134 -15.27 -1.13 6.81
C ASP A 134 -14.63 -1.39 5.44
N ILE A 135 -15.44 -1.73 4.42
CA ILE A 135 -14.98 -2.11 3.07
C ILE A 135 -15.63 -1.24 2.01
#